data_AF-A0A3M1V2Z6-F1
#
_entry.id   AF-A0A3M1V2Z6-F1
#
_cell.length_a   1.000
_cell.length_b   1.000
_cell.length_c   1.000
_cell.angle_alpha   90.00
_cell.angle_beta   90.00
_cell.angle_gamma   90.00
#
_symmetry.space_group_name_H-M   'P 1'
#
loop_
_entity.id
_entity.type
_entity.pdbx_description
1 polymer ?
#
loop_
_entity_poly.entity_id
_entity_poly.type
_entity_poly.pdbx_seq_one_letter_code
_entity_poly.pdbx_strand_id
1 'polypeptide(L)'
;MWSGPTETCGPSVCRRPFAVNYFAHGVRFVEDPYRLAGTALPDWLAVVRRRVRIRQRHLSRCSAGPGTPLQRLTEGVRQHLDDDDWFHRTEAFLVVSSRLGRIAAEFVDAHMPDPDRVRCGFLGHLLTEMLLDSVLIERFPQRLEEYYRALRTVDPCLIRDAFMHWGLPPVFELPAWIPIFVSEAILYDYLEPHTLLYRINQVMRRVRQPKLPGGFVEILQRGRLIVADQLDRLLPASRWGEA
;
A
#
# COMPACT_ATOMS: atom_id res chain seq x y z
N MET A 1 12.28 11.03 49.77
CA MET A 1 11.37 9.98 49.27
C MET A 1 10.47 10.64 48.24
N TRP A 2 10.91 10.66 46.98
CA TRP A 2 10.27 11.39 45.89
C TRP A 2 9.51 10.36 45.04
N SER A 3 8.19 10.32 45.18
CA SER A 3 7.33 9.43 44.40
C SER A 3 7.05 10.12 43.07
N GLY A 4 7.74 9.68 42.01
CA GLY A 4 7.55 10.18 40.65
C GLY A 4 6.18 9.79 40.07
N PRO A 5 5.66 10.54 39.09
CA PRO A 5 4.35 10.27 38.52
C PRO A 5 4.37 9.02 37.63
N THR A 6 3.31 8.23 37.78
CA THR A 6 2.93 7.10 36.93
C THR A 6 2.74 7.54 35.48
N GLU A 7 3.63 7.11 34.59
CA GLU A 7 3.42 7.21 33.15
C GLU A 7 2.36 6.19 32.71
N THR A 8 1.17 6.68 32.41
CA THR A 8 0.15 5.94 31.69
C THR A 8 0.61 5.74 30.24
N CYS A 9 0.87 4.49 29.86
CA CYS A 9 1.11 4.08 28.48
C CYS A 9 -0.16 4.31 27.65
N GLY A 10 -0.23 5.44 26.94
CA GLY A 10 -1.29 5.72 25.97
C GLY A 10 -1.13 4.87 24.70
N PRO A 11 -2.22 4.63 23.94
CA PRO A 11 -2.16 3.84 22.72
C PRO A 11 -1.24 4.53 21.72
N SER A 12 -0.21 3.81 21.31
CA SER A 12 0.73 4.24 20.27
C SER A 12 -0.03 4.50 18.98
N VAL A 13 -0.21 5.78 18.66
CA VAL A 13 -0.75 6.26 17.38
C VAL A 13 0.03 5.58 16.26
N CYS A 14 -0.64 4.70 15.52
CA CYS A 14 -0.07 3.96 14.40
C CYS A 14 0.40 4.97 13.34
N ARG A 15 1.68 5.35 13.38
CA ARG A 15 2.30 6.23 12.39
C ARG A 15 2.45 5.42 11.10
N ARG A 16 1.42 5.42 10.25
CA ARG A 16 1.39 4.74 8.95
C ARG A 16 2.66 5.07 8.16
N PRO A 17 3.53 4.08 7.91
CA PRO A 17 4.74 4.41 7.20
C PRO A 17 4.80 3.78 5.80
N PHE A 18 4.03 2.74 5.48
CA PHE A 18 4.14 2.01 4.21
C PHE A 18 2.86 1.20 3.92
N ALA A 19 1.76 1.87 3.56
CA ALA A 19 0.69 1.15 2.85
C ALA A 19 1.26 0.73 1.49
N VAL A 20 0.90 -0.46 0.99
CA VAL A 20 1.41 -0.99 -0.31
C VAL A 20 0.30 -1.56 -1.19
N ASN A 21 -0.93 -1.06 -1.02
CA ASN A 21 -2.10 -1.44 -1.81
C ASN A 21 -2.14 -0.73 -3.15
N TYR A 22 -1.33 -1.17 -4.11
CA TYR A 22 -1.34 -0.55 -5.44
C TYR A 22 -2.63 -0.82 -6.19
N PHE A 23 -3.05 -2.10 -6.24
CA PHE A 23 -4.15 -2.50 -7.10
C PHE A 23 -5.50 -2.12 -6.50
N ALA A 24 -5.70 -2.35 -5.20
CA ALA A 24 -6.94 -2.03 -4.51
C ALA A 24 -7.32 -0.54 -4.61
N HIS A 25 -6.35 0.37 -4.58
CA HIS A 25 -6.62 1.80 -4.76
C HIS A 25 -6.97 2.19 -6.20
N GLY A 26 -6.40 1.47 -7.17
CA GLY A 26 -6.42 1.85 -8.59
C GLY A 26 -7.38 1.08 -9.49
N VAL A 27 -7.85 -0.11 -9.10
CA VAL A 27 -8.57 -1.06 -9.98
C VAL A 27 -9.76 -0.45 -10.73
N ARG A 28 -10.47 0.51 -10.13
CA ARG A 28 -11.63 1.20 -10.74
C ARG A 28 -11.28 2.37 -11.66
N PHE A 29 -10.00 2.74 -11.76
CA PHE A 29 -9.54 3.93 -12.50
C PHE A 29 -8.67 3.56 -13.70
N VAL A 30 -8.71 2.31 -14.16
CA VAL A 30 -7.90 1.84 -15.28
C VAL A 30 -8.21 2.53 -16.61
N GLU A 31 -9.36 3.20 -16.72
CA GLU A 31 -9.73 4.04 -17.88
C GLU A 31 -9.27 5.50 -17.75
N ASP A 32 -8.70 5.87 -16.60
CA ASP A 32 -8.20 7.22 -16.31
C ASP A 32 -6.74 7.17 -15.83
N PRO A 33 -5.77 7.18 -16.76
CA PRO A 33 -4.36 6.97 -16.47
C PRO A 33 -3.78 7.89 -15.40
N TYR A 34 -4.15 9.17 -15.40
CA TYR A 34 -3.61 10.13 -14.45
C TYR A 34 -4.25 9.98 -13.07
N ARG A 35 -5.55 9.70 -12.98
CA ARG A 35 -6.17 9.38 -11.69
C ARG A 35 -5.63 8.08 -11.12
N LEU A 36 -5.44 7.06 -11.96
CA LEU A 36 -4.77 5.82 -11.58
C LEU A 36 -3.36 6.07 -11.03
N ALA A 37 -2.52 6.80 -11.76
CA ALA A 37 -1.19 7.15 -11.28
C ALA A 37 -1.23 7.93 -9.96
N GLY A 38 -2.24 8.79 -9.78
CA GLY A 38 -2.47 9.52 -8.54
C GLY A 38 -2.73 8.58 -7.37
N THR A 39 -3.49 7.51 -7.59
CA THR A 39 -3.74 6.50 -6.54
C THR A 39 -2.50 5.70 -6.14
N ALA A 40 -1.54 5.52 -7.05
CA ALA A 40 -0.30 4.79 -6.78
C ALA A 40 0.84 5.68 -6.23
N LEU A 41 0.77 7.00 -6.45
CA LEU A 41 1.85 7.94 -6.15
C LEU A 41 2.28 7.95 -4.66
N PRO A 42 1.38 7.93 -3.66
CA PRO A 42 1.80 7.84 -2.26
C PRO A 42 2.68 6.62 -1.97
N ASP A 43 2.37 5.47 -2.58
CA ASP A 43 3.11 4.22 -2.38
C ASP A 43 4.44 4.23 -3.15
N TRP A 44 4.45 4.81 -4.36
CA TRP A 44 5.70 5.09 -5.09
C TRP A 44 6.65 5.94 -4.26
N LEU A 45 6.15 6.99 -3.62
CA LEU A 45 6.94 7.84 -2.72
C LEU A 45 7.49 7.06 -1.52
N ALA A 46 6.72 6.10 -0.98
CA ALA A 46 7.20 5.24 0.09
C ALA A 46 8.42 4.39 -0.34
N VAL A 47 8.57 4.13 -1.65
CA VAL A 47 9.73 3.45 -2.25
C VAL A 47 10.88 4.43 -2.54
N VAL A 48 10.63 5.46 -3.35
CA VAL A 48 11.70 6.30 -3.90
C VAL A 48 12.17 7.36 -2.93
N ARG A 49 11.28 7.91 -2.10
CA ARG A 49 11.59 9.05 -1.23
C ARG A 49 10.67 9.15 -0.02
N ARG A 50 10.68 8.12 0.85
CA ARG A 50 9.75 7.95 2.01
C ARG A 50 9.60 9.12 2.98
N ARG A 51 10.51 10.11 2.94
CA ARG A 51 10.46 11.33 3.75
C ARG A 51 9.45 12.35 3.19
N VAL A 52 9.18 12.29 1.89
CA VAL A 52 8.16 13.11 1.23
C VAL A 52 6.81 12.43 1.45
N ARG A 53 5.86 13.15 2.07
CA ARG A 53 4.52 12.66 2.35
C ARG A 53 3.49 13.67 1.89
N ILE A 54 2.68 13.28 0.92
CA ILE A 54 1.53 14.07 0.49
C ILE A 54 0.43 13.95 1.57
N ARG A 55 -0.33 15.02 1.77
CA ARG A 55 -1.42 15.13 2.74
C ARG A 55 -2.53 15.94 2.11
N GLN A 56 -3.76 15.78 2.58
CA GLN A 56 -4.93 16.50 2.05
C GLN A 56 -4.71 18.02 1.92
N ARG A 57 -4.10 18.64 2.93
CA ARG A 57 -3.75 20.09 2.92
C ARG A 57 -2.79 20.56 1.83
N HIS A 58 -2.01 19.65 1.23
CA HIS A 58 -1.13 20.00 0.10
C HIS A 58 -1.95 20.06 -1.19
N LEU A 59 -2.95 19.18 -1.32
CA LEU A 59 -3.80 19.04 -2.50
C LEU A 59 -4.84 20.15 -2.57
N SER A 60 -5.26 20.74 -1.44
CA SER A 60 -6.20 21.86 -1.41
C SER A 60 -5.68 23.14 -2.08
N ARG A 61 -4.37 23.21 -2.36
CA ARG A 61 -3.72 24.35 -3.04
C ARG A 61 -3.71 24.24 -4.56
N CYS A 62 -4.06 23.06 -5.10
CA CYS A 62 -4.03 22.83 -6.53
C CYS A 62 -5.20 23.54 -7.23
N SER A 63 -4.90 24.49 -8.13
CA SER A 63 -5.86 25.21 -8.96
C SER A 63 -5.82 24.74 -10.42
N ALA A 64 -5.78 23.43 -10.64
CA ALA A 64 -5.76 22.85 -11.98
C ALA A 64 -7.13 23.02 -12.67
N GLY A 65 -7.13 23.25 -13.98
CA GLY A 65 -8.37 23.34 -14.77
C GLY A 65 -9.12 21.99 -14.82
N PRO A 66 -10.45 22.01 -15.05
CA PRO A 66 -11.25 20.81 -15.19
C PRO A 66 -10.73 19.88 -16.30
N GLY A 67 -10.71 18.57 -16.04
CA GLY A 67 -10.27 17.53 -16.98
C GLY A 67 -8.77 17.45 -17.22
N THR A 68 -7.97 18.36 -16.66
CA THR A 68 -6.52 18.35 -16.91
C THR A 68 -5.83 17.15 -16.25
N PRO A 69 -4.74 16.62 -16.84
CA PRO A 69 -3.95 15.55 -16.22
C PRO A 69 -3.54 15.84 -14.77
N LEU A 70 -3.17 17.09 -14.47
CA LEU A 70 -2.84 17.53 -13.11
C LEU A 70 -4.02 17.43 -12.15
N GLN A 71 -5.24 17.78 -12.60
CA GLN A 71 -6.44 17.62 -11.79
C GLN A 71 -6.74 16.14 -11.55
N ARG A 72 -6.73 15.30 -12.59
CA ARG A 72 -6.99 13.85 -12.46
C ARG A 72 -5.97 13.19 -11.54
N LEU A 73 -4.69 13.52 -11.68
CA LEU A 73 -3.62 13.10 -10.77
C LEU A 73 -3.91 13.50 -9.32
N THR A 74 -4.26 14.78 -9.10
CA THR A 74 -4.59 15.30 -7.75
C THR A 74 -5.80 14.57 -7.15
N GLU A 75 -6.84 14.30 -7.94
CA GLU A 75 -8.00 13.51 -7.52
C GLU A 75 -7.62 12.07 -7.14
N GLY A 76 -6.74 11.43 -7.90
CA GLY A 76 -6.21 10.12 -7.57
C GLY A 76 -5.46 10.10 -6.24
N VAL A 77 -4.61 11.11 -5.99
CA VAL A 77 -3.90 11.20 -4.71
C VAL A 77 -4.87 11.45 -3.55
N ARG A 78 -5.89 12.31 -3.72
CA ARG A 78 -6.94 12.50 -2.70
C ARG A 78 -7.67 11.18 -2.43
N GLN A 79 -8.02 10.47 -3.49
CA GLN A 79 -8.72 9.19 -3.39
C GLN A 79 -7.92 8.16 -2.60
N HIS A 80 -6.61 8.02 -2.88
CA HIS A 80 -5.74 7.16 -2.10
C HIS A 80 -5.80 7.54 -0.62
N LEU A 81 -5.58 8.81 -0.27
CA LEU A 81 -5.58 9.26 1.13
C LEU A 81 -6.92 8.99 1.83
N ASP A 82 -8.03 9.18 1.13
CA ASP A 82 -9.37 8.95 1.67
C ASP A 82 -9.70 7.46 1.83
N ASP A 83 -9.33 6.63 0.84
CA ASP A 83 -9.48 5.18 0.90
C ASP A 83 -8.65 4.62 2.04
N ASP A 84 -7.42 5.11 2.18
CA ASP A 84 -6.47 4.71 3.22
C ASP A 84 -7.01 5.10 4.60
N ASP A 85 -7.50 6.34 4.78
CA ASP A 85 -8.13 6.78 6.03
C ASP A 85 -9.39 6.01 6.40
N TRP A 86 -10.21 5.66 5.42
CA TRP A 86 -11.40 4.85 5.63
C TRP A 86 -11.04 3.41 5.99
N PHE A 87 -10.19 2.75 5.19
CA PHE A 87 -9.85 1.33 5.28
C PHE A 87 -9.30 0.97 6.66
N HIS A 88 -8.37 1.79 7.16
CA HIS A 88 -7.73 1.62 8.46
C HIS A 88 -8.66 1.80 9.67
N ARG A 89 -9.85 2.40 9.47
CA ARG A 89 -10.87 2.58 10.51
C ARG A 89 -11.93 1.49 10.48
N THR A 90 -11.92 0.61 9.48
CA THR A 90 -12.90 -0.48 9.38
C THR A 90 -12.61 -1.56 10.42
N GLU A 91 -13.68 -2.14 10.97
CA GLU A 91 -13.57 -3.31 11.86
C GLU A 91 -12.89 -4.49 11.15
N ALA A 92 -13.24 -4.73 9.88
CA ALA A 92 -12.70 -5.82 9.08
C ALA A 92 -11.17 -5.74 8.99
N PHE A 93 -10.62 -4.56 8.71
CA PHE A 93 -9.18 -4.36 8.67
C PHE A 93 -8.54 -4.65 10.03
N LEU A 94 -9.10 -4.12 11.12
CA LEU A 94 -8.56 -4.32 12.47
C LEU A 94 -8.55 -5.81 12.85
N VAL A 95 -9.62 -6.54 12.55
CA VAL A 95 -9.76 -7.97 12.85
C VAL A 95 -8.80 -8.80 12.01
N VAL A 96 -8.76 -8.59 10.69
CA VAL A 96 -7.92 -9.38 9.78
C VAL A 96 -6.44 -9.10 10.04
N SER A 97 -6.03 -7.84 10.14
CA SER A 97 -4.63 -7.49 10.40
C SER A 97 -4.14 -8.01 11.76
N SER A 98 -4.98 -7.96 12.80
CA SER A 98 -4.65 -8.55 14.10
C SER A 98 -4.53 -10.07 14.04
N ARG A 99 -5.42 -10.74 13.30
CA ARG A 99 -5.37 -12.19 13.11
C ARG A 99 -4.11 -12.62 12.37
N LEU A 100 -3.79 -11.96 11.26
CA LEU A 100 -2.56 -12.23 10.50
C LEU A 100 -1.31 -11.92 11.31
N GLY A 101 -1.33 -10.86 12.13
CA GLY A 101 -0.24 -10.52 13.04
C GLY A 101 0.02 -11.60 14.09
N ARG A 102 -1.03 -12.21 14.66
CA ARG A 102 -0.89 -13.34 15.59
C ARG A 102 -0.32 -14.59 14.92
N ILE A 103 -0.84 -14.97 13.76
CA ILE A 103 -0.34 -16.10 12.97
C ILE A 103 1.14 -15.89 12.62
N ALA A 104 1.52 -14.67 12.24
CA ALA A 104 2.90 -14.33 11.95
C ALA A 104 3.79 -14.39 13.21
N ALA A 105 3.29 -13.95 14.37
CA ALA A 105 4.01 -14.05 15.64
C ALA A 105 4.29 -15.51 16.02
N GLU A 106 3.27 -16.39 15.96
CA GLU A 106 3.43 -17.83 16.21
C GLU A 106 4.51 -18.45 15.31
N PHE A 107 4.52 -18.09 14.02
CA PHE A 107 5.55 -18.56 13.10
C PHE A 107 6.94 -18.02 13.46
N VAL A 108 7.05 -16.72 13.71
CA VAL A 108 8.32 -16.04 14.01
C VAL A 108 8.93 -16.61 15.29
N ASP A 109 8.14 -16.77 16.35
CA ASP A 109 8.57 -17.32 17.64
C ASP A 109 9.13 -18.74 17.49
N ALA A 110 8.52 -19.55 16.62
CA ALA A 110 8.94 -20.94 16.41
C ALA A 110 10.16 -21.09 15.47
N HIS A 111 10.40 -20.14 14.55
CA HIS A 111 11.33 -20.36 13.43
C HIS A 111 12.43 -19.31 13.28
N MET A 112 12.46 -18.25 14.10
CA MET A 112 13.46 -17.19 14.01
C MET A 112 14.31 -17.10 15.28
N PRO A 113 15.62 -16.82 15.16
CA PRO A 113 16.52 -16.74 16.32
C PRO A 113 16.28 -15.51 17.20
N ASP A 114 15.78 -14.41 16.62
CA ASP A 114 15.51 -13.14 17.31
C ASP A 114 14.05 -12.69 17.08
N PRO A 115 13.04 -13.39 17.64
CA PRO A 115 11.64 -13.12 17.34
C PRO A 115 11.19 -11.70 17.70
N ASP A 116 11.71 -11.15 18.81
CA ASP A 116 11.41 -9.80 19.30
C ASP A 116 11.79 -8.67 18.33
N ARG A 117 12.64 -8.96 17.34
CA ARG A 117 13.05 -7.99 16.32
C ARG A 117 12.02 -7.83 15.20
N VAL A 118 11.03 -8.72 15.12
CA VAL A 118 9.93 -8.64 14.15
C VAL A 118 8.72 -8.00 14.81
N ARG A 119 8.26 -6.88 14.23
CA ARG A 119 7.05 -6.20 14.67
C ARG A 119 5.85 -6.86 14.00
N CYS A 120 5.34 -7.92 14.61
CA CYS A 120 4.25 -8.74 14.05
C CYS A 120 2.94 -7.96 13.83
N GLY A 121 2.65 -6.92 14.61
CA GLY A 121 1.52 -6.02 14.34
C GLY A 121 1.67 -5.24 13.02
N PHE A 122 2.89 -4.78 12.71
CA PHE A 122 3.18 -4.20 11.39
C PHE A 122 3.11 -5.27 10.30
N LEU A 123 3.59 -6.48 10.57
CA LEU A 123 3.56 -7.56 9.58
C LEU A 123 2.12 -7.95 9.24
N GLY A 124 1.24 -8.09 10.23
CA GLY A 124 -0.19 -8.36 10.01
C GLY A 124 -0.87 -7.29 9.15
N HIS A 125 -0.54 -6.02 9.36
CA HIS A 125 -0.99 -4.91 8.53
C HIS A 125 -0.50 -5.03 7.08
N LEU A 126 0.82 -5.18 6.89
CA LEU A 126 1.45 -5.35 5.58
C LEU A 126 0.86 -6.55 4.82
N LEU A 127 0.65 -7.67 5.51
CA LEU A 127 0.07 -8.87 4.92
C LEU A 127 -1.37 -8.63 4.48
N THR A 128 -2.17 -7.94 5.30
CA THR A 128 -3.58 -7.64 4.95
C THR A 128 -3.66 -6.87 3.65
N GLU A 129 -2.80 -5.86 3.48
CA GLU A 129 -2.73 -5.05 2.27
C GLU A 129 -2.27 -5.89 1.06
N MET A 130 -1.06 -6.46 1.12
CA MET A 130 -0.52 -7.17 -0.06
C MET A 130 -1.36 -8.38 -0.49
N LEU A 131 -1.98 -9.08 0.47
CA LEU A 131 -2.89 -10.20 0.16
C LEU A 131 -4.24 -9.71 -0.37
N LEU A 132 -4.70 -8.51 0.01
CA LEU A 132 -5.89 -7.91 -0.58
C LEU A 132 -5.67 -7.64 -2.07
N ASP A 133 -4.52 -7.06 -2.44
CA ASP A 133 -4.14 -6.90 -3.84
C ASP A 133 -4.07 -8.26 -4.56
N SER A 134 -3.44 -9.27 -3.95
CA SER A 134 -3.35 -10.63 -4.52
C SER A 134 -4.73 -11.23 -4.84
N VAL A 135 -5.67 -11.15 -3.90
CA VAL A 135 -7.05 -11.65 -4.06
C VAL A 135 -7.81 -10.85 -5.14
N LEU A 136 -7.64 -9.54 -5.17
CA LEU A 136 -8.29 -8.69 -6.18
C LEU A 136 -7.75 -8.96 -7.59
N ILE A 137 -6.44 -9.16 -7.74
CA ILE A 137 -5.82 -9.49 -9.03
C ILE A 137 -6.33 -10.84 -9.54
N GLU A 138 -6.44 -11.84 -8.66
CA GLU A 138 -7.01 -13.14 -9.02
C GLU A 138 -8.48 -13.03 -9.47
N ARG A 139 -9.25 -12.16 -8.83
CA ARG A 139 -10.65 -11.91 -9.19
C ARG A 139 -10.80 -11.11 -10.49
N PHE A 140 -9.88 -10.20 -10.78
CA PHE A 140 -9.94 -9.28 -11.91
C PHE A 140 -8.63 -9.24 -12.72
N PRO A 141 -8.20 -10.36 -13.34
CA PRO A 141 -6.90 -10.43 -14.01
C PRO A 141 -6.79 -9.46 -15.19
N GLN A 142 -7.87 -9.29 -15.96
CA GLN A 142 -7.92 -8.33 -17.08
C GLN A 142 -7.75 -6.88 -16.61
N ARG A 143 -8.28 -6.52 -15.43
CA ARG A 143 -8.09 -5.19 -14.84
C ARG A 143 -6.63 -4.94 -14.47
N LEU A 144 -5.83 -5.97 -14.12
CA LEU A 144 -4.39 -5.78 -13.89
C LEU A 144 -3.65 -5.48 -15.20
N GLU A 145 -4.02 -6.12 -16.31
CA GLU A 145 -3.47 -5.80 -17.62
C GLU A 145 -3.79 -4.35 -18.02
N GLU A 146 -5.04 -3.93 -17.82
CA GLU A 146 -5.50 -2.57 -18.06
C GLU A 146 -4.79 -1.56 -17.15
N TYR A 147 -4.56 -1.90 -15.88
CA TYR A 147 -3.82 -1.11 -14.91
C TYR A 147 -2.42 -0.76 -15.44
N TYR A 148 -1.65 -1.77 -15.85
CA TYR A 148 -0.31 -1.51 -16.40
C TYR A 148 -0.36 -0.83 -17.77
N ARG A 149 -1.36 -1.13 -18.62
CA ARG A 149 -1.55 -0.45 -19.90
C ARG A 149 -1.79 1.04 -19.71
N ALA A 150 -2.66 1.43 -18.77
CA ALA A 150 -2.95 2.81 -18.44
C ALA A 150 -1.72 3.52 -17.87
N LEU A 151 -0.99 2.90 -16.94
CA LEU A 151 0.22 3.53 -16.39
C LEU A 151 1.32 3.78 -17.43
N ARG A 152 1.41 2.98 -18.50
CA ARG A 152 2.36 3.22 -19.62
C ARG A 152 2.09 4.52 -20.37
N THR A 153 0.87 5.05 -20.34
CA THR A 153 0.50 6.26 -21.10
C THR A 153 0.72 7.55 -20.31
N VAL A 154 1.14 7.45 -19.04
CA VAL A 154 1.30 8.61 -18.16
C VAL A 154 2.67 9.23 -18.37
N ASP A 155 2.73 10.56 -18.53
CA ASP A 155 3.99 11.31 -18.55
C ASP A 155 4.61 11.38 -17.12
N PRO A 156 5.76 10.74 -16.87
CA PRO A 156 6.41 10.77 -15.56
C PRO A 156 6.95 12.16 -15.17
N CYS A 157 7.27 13.02 -16.14
CA CYS A 157 7.73 14.39 -15.88
C CYS A 157 6.59 15.25 -15.32
N LEU A 158 5.38 15.10 -15.86
CA LEU A 158 4.19 15.76 -15.33
C LEU A 158 3.94 15.40 -13.86
N ILE A 159 4.10 14.12 -13.49
CA ILE A 159 3.95 13.68 -12.09
C ILE A 159 4.98 14.36 -11.18
N ARG A 160 6.24 14.45 -11.61
CA ARG A 160 7.28 15.19 -10.85
C ARG A 160 6.87 16.65 -10.68
N ASP A 161 6.41 17.29 -11.75
CA ASP A 161 6.11 18.72 -11.76
C ASP A 161 4.85 19.08 -10.98
N ALA A 162 3.92 18.13 -10.81
CA ALA A 162 2.74 18.26 -9.97
C ALA A 162 3.06 18.66 -8.51
N PHE A 163 4.25 18.29 -8.00
CA PHE A 163 4.68 18.64 -6.64
C PHE A 163 4.76 20.15 -6.43
N MET A 164 5.13 20.92 -7.47
CA MET A 164 5.16 22.38 -7.40
C MET A 164 3.77 22.97 -7.14
N HIS A 165 2.74 22.40 -7.78
CA HIS A 165 1.34 22.82 -7.59
C HIS A 165 0.78 22.44 -6.21
N TRP A 166 1.41 21.50 -5.51
CA TRP A 166 1.06 21.12 -4.14
C TRP A 166 1.92 21.82 -3.08
N GLY A 167 2.85 22.69 -3.49
CA GLY A 167 3.80 23.35 -2.60
C GLY A 167 4.78 22.38 -1.94
N LEU A 168 5.15 21.31 -2.64
CA LEU A 168 6.09 20.29 -2.19
C LEU A 168 7.37 20.34 -3.04
N PRO A 169 8.52 19.94 -2.48
CA PRO A 169 9.73 19.79 -3.28
C PRO A 169 9.53 18.69 -4.34
N PRO A 170 10.00 18.88 -5.57
CA PRO A 170 9.94 17.85 -6.61
C PRO A 170 10.74 16.61 -6.22
N VAL A 171 10.27 15.45 -6.68
CA VAL A 171 10.93 14.16 -6.47
C VAL A 171 11.54 13.72 -7.81
N PHE A 172 12.81 14.08 -8.01
CA PHE A 172 13.52 13.88 -9.26
C PHE A 172 13.76 12.42 -9.64
N GLU A 173 13.58 11.49 -8.69
CA GLU A 173 13.68 10.05 -8.91
C GLU A 173 12.44 9.48 -9.64
N LEU A 174 11.27 10.14 -9.57
CA LEU A 174 10.02 9.62 -10.12
C LEU A 174 10.08 9.40 -11.65
N PRO A 175 10.60 10.33 -12.48
CA PRO A 175 10.63 10.13 -13.92
C PRO A 175 11.40 8.90 -14.38
N ALA A 176 12.47 8.53 -13.68
CA ALA A 176 13.23 7.31 -13.96
C ALA A 176 12.58 6.06 -13.36
N TRP A 177 11.94 6.19 -12.19
CA TRP A 177 11.41 5.05 -11.45
C TRP A 177 10.06 4.55 -11.97
N ILE A 178 9.16 5.43 -12.41
CA ILE A 178 7.82 5.03 -12.89
C ILE A 178 7.91 4.06 -14.08
N PRO A 179 8.74 4.31 -15.12
CA PRO A 179 8.92 3.35 -16.21
C PRO A 179 9.41 1.98 -15.73
N ILE A 180 10.31 1.95 -14.74
CA ILE A 180 10.82 0.70 -14.13
C ILE A 180 9.69 -0.04 -13.41
N PHE A 181 8.91 0.65 -12.59
CA PHE A 181 7.77 0.03 -11.89
C PHE A 181 6.78 -0.61 -12.88
N VAL A 182 6.51 0.08 -13.99
CA VAL A 182 5.59 -0.39 -15.04
C VAL A 182 6.19 -1.54 -15.85
N SER A 183 7.49 -1.51 -16.17
CA SER A 183 8.15 -2.58 -16.92
C SER A 183 8.33 -3.85 -16.10
N GLU A 184 8.69 -3.72 -14.82
CA GLU A 184 8.86 -4.85 -13.91
C GLU A 184 7.54 -5.53 -13.55
N ALA A 185 6.41 -4.84 -13.73
CA ALA A 185 5.06 -5.35 -13.52
C ALA A 185 4.88 -6.14 -12.20
N ILE A 186 5.46 -5.61 -11.12
CA ILE A 186 5.69 -6.32 -9.84
C ILE A 186 4.43 -6.88 -9.17
N LEU A 187 3.23 -6.45 -9.56
CA LEU A 187 1.97 -6.95 -8.99
C LEU A 187 1.64 -8.36 -9.46
N TYR A 188 2.17 -8.81 -10.61
CA TYR A 188 2.06 -10.22 -11.00
C TYR A 188 2.74 -11.15 -9.98
N ASP A 189 3.79 -10.67 -9.30
CA ASP A 189 4.47 -11.45 -8.26
C ASP A 189 3.58 -11.72 -7.05
N TYR A 190 2.45 -11.01 -6.90
CA TYR A 190 1.54 -11.19 -5.77
C TYR A 190 0.68 -12.44 -5.94
N LEU A 191 0.62 -13.01 -7.15
CA LEU A 191 -0.15 -14.21 -7.45
C LEU A 191 0.55 -15.49 -6.98
N GLU A 192 1.89 -15.49 -6.96
CA GLU A 192 2.71 -16.64 -6.58
C GLU A 192 3.32 -16.44 -5.18
N PRO A 193 3.04 -17.33 -4.20
CA PRO A 193 3.49 -17.15 -2.81
C PRO A 193 5.00 -16.92 -2.64
N HIS A 194 5.85 -17.58 -3.42
CA HIS A 194 7.31 -17.41 -3.30
C HIS A 194 7.78 -16.01 -3.74
N THR A 195 7.23 -15.50 -4.84
CA THR A 195 7.55 -14.15 -5.33
C THR A 195 6.89 -13.07 -4.46
N LEU A 196 5.70 -13.34 -3.90
CA LEU A 196 5.08 -12.46 -2.91
C LEU A 196 5.95 -12.35 -1.64
N LEU A 197 6.48 -13.47 -1.13
CA LEU A 197 7.42 -13.45 0.00
C LEU A 197 8.68 -12.65 -0.32
N TYR A 198 9.19 -12.75 -1.55
CA TYR A 198 10.30 -11.92 -2.00
C TYR A 198 9.96 -10.43 -1.91
N ARG A 199 8.79 -10.00 -2.40
CA ARG A 199 8.33 -8.60 -2.33
C ARG A 199 8.09 -8.13 -0.90
N ILE A 200 7.50 -8.95 -0.04
CA ILE A 200 7.37 -8.68 1.40
C ILE A 200 8.75 -8.45 2.02
N ASN A 201 9.73 -9.30 1.71
CA ASN A 201 11.09 -9.14 2.22
C ASN A 201 11.79 -7.87 1.73
N GLN A 202 11.46 -7.36 0.54
CA GLN A 202 11.90 -6.03 0.09
C GLN A 202 11.30 -4.92 0.98
N VAL A 203 10.03 -5.03 1.40
CA VAL A 203 9.42 -4.12 2.38
C VAL A 203 10.12 -4.25 3.72
N MET A 204 10.28 -5.46 4.27
CA MET A 204 10.93 -5.73 5.55
C MET A 204 12.32 -5.08 5.63
N ARG A 205 13.13 -5.25 4.58
CA ARG A 205 14.45 -4.62 4.47
C ARG A 205 14.38 -3.09 4.53
N ARG A 206 13.46 -2.46 3.80
CA ARG A 206 13.29 -0.99 3.79
C ARG A 206 12.89 -0.43 5.16
N VAL A 207 12.13 -1.21 5.92
CA VAL A 207 11.69 -0.86 7.28
C VAL A 207 12.61 -1.39 8.38
N ARG A 208 13.78 -1.93 8.00
CA ARG A 208 14.81 -2.47 8.89
C ARG A 208 14.32 -3.60 9.80
N GLN A 209 13.37 -4.39 9.32
CA GLN A 209 12.97 -5.64 9.97
C GLN A 209 13.76 -6.83 9.42
N PRO A 210 13.95 -7.90 10.21
CA PRO A 210 14.56 -9.13 9.74
C PRO A 210 13.88 -9.71 8.50
N LYS A 211 14.65 -10.41 7.66
CA LYS A 211 14.12 -11.16 6.52
C LYS A 211 13.33 -12.36 7.04
N LEU A 212 12.12 -12.56 6.52
CA LEU A 212 11.30 -13.72 6.78
C LEU A 212 11.86 -14.95 6.03
N PRO A 213 11.92 -16.13 6.67
CA PRO A 213 12.45 -17.35 6.05
C PRO A 213 11.48 -17.94 5.01
N GLY A 214 11.98 -18.87 4.19
CA GLY A 214 11.21 -19.48 3.10
C GLY A 214 9.92 -20.17 3.53
N GLY A 215 9.90 -20.79 4.72
CA GLY A 215 8.70 -21.42 5.29
C GLY A 215 7.54 -20.47 5.54
N PHE A 216 7.77 -19.14 5.54
CA PHE A 216 6.70 -18.15 5.68
C PHE A 216 5.69 -18.19 4.52
N VAL A 217 6.00 -18.86 3.41
CA VAL A 217 5.08 -19.10 2.29
C VAL A 217 3.77 -19.75 2.74
N GLU A 218 3.81 -20.69 3.69
CA GLU A 218 2.61 -21.34 4.22
C GLU A 218 1.67 -20.33 4.91
N ILE A 219 2.26 -19.34 5.59
CA ILE A 219 1.51 -18.24 6.21
C ILE A 219 0.85 -17.35 5.15
N LEU A 220 1.52 -17.12 4.03
CA LEU A 220 0.95 -16.34 2.91
C LEU A 220 -0.23 -17.07 2.27
N GLN A 221 -0.11 -18.37 2.02
CA GLN A 221 -1.19 -19.19 1.45
C GLN A 221 -2.42 -19.19 2.37
N ARG A 222 -2.23 -19.44 3.67
CA ARG A 222 -3.31 -19.38 4.66
C ARG A 222 -3.89 -17.97 4.79
N GLY A 223 -3.03 -16.95 4.76
CA GLY A 223 -3.43 -15.56 4.83
C GLY A 223 -4.32 -15.14 3.67
N ARG A 224 -4.01 -15.60 2.44
CA ARG A 224 -4.82 -15.32 1.25
C ARG A 224 -6.24 -15.82 1.42
N LEU A 225 -6.43 -17.03 1.97
CA LEU A 225 -7.76 -17.58 2.26
C LEU A 225 -8.52 -16.74 3.29
N ILE A 226 -7.84 -16.26 4.35
CA ILE A 226 -8.44 -15.39 5.37
C ILE A 226 -8.89 -14.06 4.76
N VAL A 227 -8.08 -13.47 3.88
CA VAL A 227 -8.40 -12.20 3.21
C VAL A 227 -9.52 -12.39 2.20
N ALA A 228 -9.51 -13.48 1.43
CA ALA A 228 -10.56 -13.79 0.46
C ALA A 228 -11.93 -13.97 1.14
N ASP A 229 -11.98 -14.68 2.26
CA ASP A 229 -13.20 -14.86 3.07
C ASP A 229 -13.76 -13.54 3.63
N GLN A 230 -12.90 -12.53 3.81
CA GLN A 230 -13.28 -11.21 4.34
C GLN A 230 -13.30 -10.11 3.27
N LEU A 231 -13.17 -10.46 1.99
CA LEU A 231 -12.95 -9.50 0.90
C LEU A 231 -14.02 -8.40 0.88
N ASP A 232 -15.30 -8.76 0.90
CA ASP A 232 -16.40 -7.80 0.83
C ASP A 232 -16.51 -6.92 2.09
N ARG A 233 -15.97 -7.36 3.22
CA ARG A 233 -15.92 -6.56 4.46
C ARG A 233 -14.69 -5.64 4.49
N LEU A 234 -13.57 -6.08 3.92
CA LEU A 234 -12.34 -5.30 3.78
C LEU A 234 -12.50 -4.22 2.71
N LEU A 235 -13.13 -4.57 1.58
CA LEU A 235 -13.32 -3.69 0.44
C LEU A 235 -14.70 -3.97 -0.20
N PRO A 236 -15.77 -3.33 0.30
CA PRO A 236 -17.13 -3.51 -0.23
C PRO A 236 -17.23 -3.14 -1.72
N ALA A 237 -18.19 -3.74 -2.44
CA ALA A 237 -18.45 -3.48 -3.87
C ALA A 237 -18.58 -1.99 -4.22
N SER A 238 -19.16 -1.20 -3.32
CA SER A 238 -19.27 0.27 -3.46
C SER A 238 -17.91 1.00 -3.55
N ARG A 239 -16.80 0.33 -3.21
CA ARG A 239 -15.44 0.89 -3.23
C ARG A 239 -14.59 0.44 -4.41
N TRP A 240 -14.88 -0.69 -5.06
CA TRP A 240 -14.14 -1.17 -6.25
C TRP A 240 -14.92 -1.06 -7.58
N GLY A 241 -16.21 -0.70 -7.55
CA GLY A 241 -17.07 -0.53 -8.75
C GLY A 241 -17.78 -1.82 -9.15
N GLU A 242 -19.02 -1.76 -9.64
CA GLU A 242 -19.69 -2.97 -10.15
C GLU A 242 -18.84 -3.60 -11.27
N ALA A 243 -18.65 -4.91 -11.20
CA ALA A 243 -17.92 -5.70 -12.20
C ALA A 243 -18.57 -5.59 -13.58
#